data_AF-W6V2W0-F1
#
_entry.id   AF-W6V2W0-F1
#
_cell.length_a   1.000
_cell.length_b   1.000
_cell.length_c   1.000
_cell.angle_alpha   90.00
_cell.angle_beta   90.00
_cell.angle_gamma   90.00
#
_symmetry.space_group_name_H-M   'P 1'
#
loop_
_entity.id
_entity.type
_entity.pdbx_description
1 polymer ?
#
loop_
_entity_poly.entity_id
_entity_poly.type
_entity_poly.pdbx_seq_one_letter_code
_entity_poly.pdbx_strand_id
1 'polypeptide(L)'
;MRQQRCDYFYNYFTLGVDVLFDARTHRVITFVLHTNQPGEYAFNIYYRCMFEIPLSITSDDGEVKSLVIDPFVKIQSLLEGVINEQPVVIHQETATRRNPFGVTNAYNYRDLIFEVLPQNGYLASVTIYSLPEEATS
;
A
#
# COMPACT_ATOMS: atom_id res chain seq x y z
N MET A 1 -24.93 -4.18 27.43
CA MET A 1 -24.36 -4.39 26.09
C MET A 1 -22.86 -4.11 26.16
N ARG A 2 -22.02 -5.08 25.82
CA ARG A 2 -20.56 -4.85 25.69
C ARG A 2 -20.36 -4.07 24.38
N GLN A 3 -19.88 -2.84 24.46
CA GLN A 3 -19.57 -2.05 23.27
C GLN A 3 -18.47 -2.78 22.49
N GLN A 4 -18.79 -3.34 21.32
CA GLN A 4 -17.77 -3.84 20.41
C GLN A 4 -16.95 -2.62 19.97
N ARG A 5 -15.66 -2.60 20.30
CA ARG A 5 -14.75 -1.57 19.82
C ARG A 5 -14.32 -1.97 18.41
N CYS A 6 -14.54 -1.08 17.44
CA CYS A 6 -14.11 -1.27 16.06
C CYS A 6 -12.73 -0.64 15.86
N ASP A 7 -11.89 -1.29 15.04
CA ASP A 7 -10.59 -0.74 14.66
C ASP A 7 -10.77 0.62 13.97
N TYR A 8 -9.77 1.48 14.12
CA TYR A 8 -9.90 2.87 13.70
C TYR A 8 -8.65 3.37 12.98
N PHE A 9 -8.88 4.17 11.94
CA PHE A 9 -7.82 4.88 11.22
C PHE A 9 -7.53 6.22 11.87
N TYR A 10 -6.26 6.61 11.85
CA TYR A 10 -5.82 7.98 12.04
C TYR A 10 -5.00 8.42 10.84
N ASN A 11 -5.42 9.53 10.21
CA ASN A 11 -4.81 10.04 8.98
C ASN A 11 -3.87 11.20 9.30
N TYR A 12 -2.60 11.04 8.96
CA TYR A 12 -1.56 12.07 9.08
C TYR A 12 -1.29 12.70 7.71
N PHE A 13 -2.22 13.55 7.26
CA PHE A 13 -2.17 14.15 5.92
C PHE A 13 -0.83 14.83 5.58
N THR A 14 -0.22 15.54 6.55
CA THR A 14 1.08 16.23 6.38
C THR A 14 2.28 15.29 6.35
N LEU A 15 2.11 14.03 6.76
CA LEU A 15 3.15 12.99 6.67
C LEU A 15 2.92 12.04 5.50
N GLY A 16 1.74 12.07 4.88
CA GLY A 16 1.36 11.11 3.85
C GLY A 16 1.11 9.71 4.40
N VAL A 17 0.64 9.58 5.64
CA VAL A 17 0.50 8.28 6.30
C VAL A 17 -0.90 8.10 6.89
N ASP A 18 -1.54 6.97 6.62
CA ASP A 18 -2.67 6.49 7.42
C ASP A 18 -2.24 5.34 8.32
N VAL A 19 -2.74 5.32 9.55
CA VAL A 19 -2.41 4.27 10.54
C VAL A 19 -3.69 3.62 11.04
N LEU A 20 -3.82 2.31 10.84
CA LEU A 20 -4.90 1.51 11.43
C LEU A 20 -4.48 1.01 12.81
N PHE A 21 -5.33 1.25 13.81
CA PHE A 21 -5.12 0.79 15.17
C PHE A 21 -6.15 -0.28 15.57
N ASP A 22 -5.66 -1.31 16.25
CA ASP A 22 -6.48 -2.29 16.96
C ASP A 22 -7.25 -1.59 18.09
N ALA A 23 -8.57 -1.74 18.09
CA ALA A 23 -9.44 -1.02 19.02
C ALA A 23 -9.31 -1.46 20.49
N ARG A 24 -8.71 -2.64 20.73
CA ARG A 24 -8.58 -3.24 22.06
C ARG A 24 -7.27 -2.83 22.73
N THR A 25 -6.18 -2.92 21.98
CA THR A 25 -4.81 -2.72 22.44
C THR A 25 -4.25 -1.35 22.08
N HIS A 26 -4.91 -0.62 21.18
CA HIS A 26 -4.43 0.65 20.61
C HIS A 26 -3.05 0.52 19.96
N ARG A 27 -2.72 -0.67 19.45
CA ARG A 27 -1.49 -0.96 18.71
C ARG A 27 -1.74 -0.84 17.21
N VAL A 28 -0.69 -0.51 16.48
CA VAL A 28 -0.74 -0.38 15.02
C VAL A 28 -0.88 -1.77 14.39
N ILE A 29 -1.80 -1.89 13.42
CA ILE A 29 -2.00 -3.08 12.58
C ILE A 29 -1.46 -2.83 11.18
N THR A 30 -1.74 -1.65 10.63
CA THR A 30 -1.46 -1.32 9.23
C THR A 30 -0.96 0.10 9.09
N PHE A 31 0.02 0.31 8.21
CA PHE A 31 0.41 1.60 7.68
C PHE A 31 0.02 1.70 6.22
N VAL A 32 -0.51 2.83 5.78
CA VAL A 32 -0.67 3.18 4.36
C VAL A 32 0.20 4.39 4.08
N LEU A 33 1.16 4.25 3.18
CA LEU A 33 2.13 5.28 2.82
C LEU A 33 1.77 5.85 1.45
N HIS A 34 1.36 7.11 1.41
CA HIS A 34 0.91 7.80 0.20
C HIS A 34 2.08 8.48 -0.51
N THR A 35 2.15 8.32 -1.83
CA THR A 35 3.23 8.90 -2.63
C THR A 35 2.87 10.26 -3.25
N ASN A 36 1.59 10.66 -3.24
CA ASN A 36 1.12 11.92 -3.82
C ASN A 36 1.60 12.07 -5.28
N GLN A 37 1.32 11.07 -6.11
CA GLN A 37 1.67 11.08 -7.53
C GLN A 37 0.59 11.82 -8.35
N PRO A 38 0.97 12.71 -9.28
CA PRO A 38 0.01 13.26 -10.22
C PRO A 38 -0.67 12.15 -11.02
N GLY A 39 -1.99 12.22 -11.16
CA GLY A 39 -2.75 11.19 -11.85
C GLY A 39 -3.30 10.09 -10.94
N GLU A 40 -3.31 10.30 -9.62
CA GLU A 40 -4.04 9.45 -8.68
C GLU A 40 -5.23 10.18 -8.06
N TYR A 41 -6.20 9.43 -7.54
CA TYR A 41 -7.40 9.98 -6.92
C TYR A 41 -7.10 10.86 -5.69
N ALA A 42 -6.09 10.48 -4.90
CA ALA A 42 -5.70 11.15 -3.67
C ALA A 42 -4.71 12.32 -3.87
N PHE A 43 -4.41 12.69 -5.11
CA PHE A 43 -3.45 13.77 -5.40
C PHE A 43 -3.86 15.09 -4.73
N ASN A 44 -2.91 15.75 -4.07
CA ASN A 44 -3.10 16.95 -3.22
C ASN A 44 -3.94 16.77 -1.94
N ILE A 45 -4.39 15.56 -1.61
CA ILE A 45 -4.99 15.29 -0.28
C ILE A 45 -3.90 15.09 0.77
N TYR A 46 -2.82 14.40 0.37
CA TYR A 46 -1.71 14.02 1.23
C TYR A 46 -0.40 14.69 0.78
N TYR A 47 0.50 14.91 1.74
CA TYR A 47 1.91 15.10 1.41
C TYR A 47 2.53 13.76 0.99
N ARG A 48 3.61 13.81 0.21
CA ARG A 48 4.35 12.60 -0.16
C ARG A 48 5.08 12.06 1.07
N CYS A 49 4.78 10.82 1.46
CA CYS A 49 5.54 10.12 2.47
C CYS A 49 6.91 9.73 1.90
N MET A 50 8.00 10.24 2.48
CA MET A 50 9.38 9.91 2.05
C MET A 50 9.88 8.67 2.78
N PHE A 51 9.38 7.50 2.38
CA PHE A 51 9.77 6.22 2.97
C PHE A 51 10.95 5.56 2.23
N GLU A 52 11.62 4.65 2.91
CA GLU A 52 12.63 3.74 2.34
C GLU A 52 12.37 2.35 2.91
N ILE A 53 11.95 1.40 2.07
CA ILE A 53 11.63 0.03 2.48
C ILE A 53 12.66 -0.92 1.84
N PRO A 54 13.58 -1.49 2.63
CA PRO A 54 14.52 -2.49 2.11
C PRO A 54 13.77 -3.81 1.84
N LEU A 55 13.92 -4.34 0.63
CA LEU A 55 13.36 -5.63 0.21
C LEU A 55 14.43 -6.56 -0.33
N SER A 56 14.21 -7.85 -0.11
CA SER A 56 15.00 -8.93 -0.70
C SER A 56 14.09 -9.79 -1.55
N ILE A 57 14.26 -9.67 -2.86
CA ILE A 57 13.53 -10.40 -3.88
C ILE A 57 14.39 -11.57 -4.35
N THR A 58 13.82 -12.78 -4.37
CA THR A 58 14.45 -13.95 -4.97
C THR A 58 13.89 -14.11 -6.37
N SER A 59 14.75 -14.09 -7.40
CA SER A 59 14.34 -14.41 -8.76
C SER A 59 14.08 -15.91 -8.94
N ASP A 60 13.45 -16.28 -10.06
CA ASP A 60 13.23 -17.68 -10.45
C ASP A 60 14.55 -18.50 -10.51
N ASP A 61 15.66 -17.84 -10.83
CA ASP A 61 17.01 -18.43 -10.87
C ASP A 61 17.64 -18.64 -9.47
N GLY A 62 16.94 -18.24 -8.41
CA GLY A 62 17.41 -18.34 -7.02
C GLY A 62 18.37 -17.21 -6.59
N GLU A 63 18.62 -16.22 -7.45
CA GLU A 63 19.42 -15.05 -7.08
C GLU A 63 18.63 -14.11 -6.16
N VAL A 64 19.23 -13.75 -5.03
CA VAL A 64 18.64 -12.76 -4.11
C VAL A 64 19.11 -11.37 -4.50
N LYS A 65 18.18 -10.52 -4.93
CA LYS A 65 18.38 -9.10 -5.21
C LYS A 65 17.88 -8.27 -4.03
N SER A 66 18.79 -7.52 -3.42
CA SER A 66 18.45 -6.52 -2.41
C SER A 66 18.17 -5.18 -3.08
N LEU A 67 17.07 -4.54 -2.70
CA LEU A 67 16.62 -3.26 -3.26
C LEU A 67 15.94 -2.42 -2.19
N VAL A 68 15.79 -1.12 -2.44
CA VAL A 68 15.05 -0.21 -1.57
C VAL A 68 13.90 0.38 -2.37
N ILE A 69 12.68 0.25 -1.84
CA ILE A 69 11.49 0.90 -2.40
C ILE A 69 11.37 2.27 -1.77
N ASP A 70 11.27 3.28 -2.64
CA ASP A 70 11.00 4.66 -2.29
C ASP A 70 9.78 5.17 -3.09
N PRO A 71 9.26 6.38 -2.81
CA PRO A 71 8.08 6.92 -3.48
C PRO A 71 8.24 7.23 -4.98
N PHE A 72 9.46 7.18 -5.49
CA PHE A 72 9.83 7.54 -6.86
C PHE A 72 10.12 6.30 -7.73
N VAL A 73 10.04 5.10 -7.17
CA VAL A 73 10.29 3.87 -7.93
C VAL A 73 9.15 3.56 -8.89
N LYS A 74 9.51 3.10 -10.09
CA LYS A 74 8.59 2.41 -11.00
C LYS A 74 8.52 0.93 -10.61
N ILE A 75 7.57 0.62 -9.74
CA ILE A 75 7.49 -0.71 -9.12
C ILE A 75 7.16 -1.80 -10.13
N GLN A 76 6.41 -1.49 -11.20
CA GLN A 76 5.99 -2.50 -12.18
C GLN A 76 7.19 -3.23 -12.80
N SER A 77 8.22 -2.49 -13.22
CA SER A 77 9.45 -3.07 -13.78
C SER A 77 10.27 -3.88 -12.77
N LEU A 78 10.05 -3.66 -11.47
CA LEU A 78 10.73 -4.35 -10.39
C LEU A 78 9.98 -5.62 -9.95
N LEU A 79 8.66 -5.65 -10.16
CA LEU A 79 7.79 -6.80 -9.88
C LEU A 79 7.70 -7.76 -11.07
N GLU A 80 8.10 -7.35 -12.27
CA GLU A 80 8.20 -8.20 -13.45
C GLU A 80 9.07 -9.44 -13.15
N GLY A 81 8.47 -10.64 -13.23
CA GLY A 81 9.12 -11.91 -12.91
C GLY A 81 9.23 -12.24 -11.42
N VAL A 82 8.69 -11.40 -10.54
CA VAL A 82 8.67 -11.63 -9.08
C VAL A 82 7.26 -11.97 -8.61
N ILE A 83 6.28 -11.20 -9.07
CA ILE A 83 4.87 -11.42 -8.77
C ILE A 83 4.22 -11.94 -10.05
N ASN A 84 3.89 -13.23 -10.04
CA ASN A 84 3.21 -13.90 -11.15
C ASN A 84 1.67 -13.86 -11.03
N GLU A 85 1.16 -13.31 -9.93
CA GLU A 85 -0.27 -13.17 -9.69
C GLU A 85 -0.85 -11.94 -10.39
N GLN A 86 -2.10 -12.05 -10.86
CA GLN A 86 -2.80 -10.90 -11.45
C GLN A 86 -3.16 -9.89 -10.34
N PRO A 87 -2.94 -8.58 -10.57
CA PRO A 87 -3.28 -7.56 -9.59
C PRO A 87 -4.79 -7.47 -9.39
N VAL A 88 -5.19 -7.04 -8.18
CA VAL A 88 -6.55 -6.62 -7.92
C VAL A 88 -6.76 -5.22 -8.48
N VAL A 89 -7.81 -5.01 -9.26
CA VAL A 89 -8.15 -3.70 -9.81
C VAL A 89 -8.97 -2.92 -8.78
N ILE A 90 -8.51 -1.73 -8.42
CA ILE A 90 -9.18 -0.86 -7.45
C ILE A 90 -9.88 0.30 -8.18
N HIS A 91 -11.18 0.40 -7.95
CA HIS A 91 -12.00 1.51 -8.39
C HIS A 91 -12.21 2.49 -7.23
N GLN A 92 -11.38 3.53 -7.15
CA GLN A 92 -11.60 4.60 -6.19
C GLN A 92 -12.61 5.60 -6.76
N GLU A 93 -13.89 5.45 -6.45
CA GLU A 93 -14.93 6.44 -6.76
C GLU A 93 -16.08 6.37 -5.75
N THR A 94 -16.87 7.45 -5.68
CA THR A 94 -18.12 7.48 -4.89
C THR A 94 -19.27 7.91 -5.78
N ALA A 95 -20.51 7.67 -5.35
CA ALA A 95 -21.70 8.09 -6.10
C ALA A 95 -21.72 9.59 -6.44
N THR A 96 -21.02 10.42 -5.67
CA THR A 96 -20.97 11.89 -5.83
C THR A 96 -19.64 12.41 -6.39
N ARG A 97 -18.55 11.62 -6.34
CA ARG A 97 -17.24 11.98 -6.90
C ARG A 97 -16.76 10.92 -7.85
N ARG A 98 -16.76 11.26 -9.13
CA ARG A 98 -16.18 10.44 -10.18
C ARG A 98 -14.67 10.65 -10.23
N ASN A 99 -13.92 9.57 -10.29
CA ASN A 99 -12.47 9.63 -10.42
C ASN A 99 -12.07 9.79 -11.90
N PRO A 100 -11.44 10.91 -12.28
CA PRO A 100 -11.08 11.18 -13.67
C PRO A 100 -9.80 10.43 -14.11
N PHE A 101 -9.04 9.86 -13.18
CA PHE A 101 -7.74 9.24 -13.45
C PHE A 101 -7.83 7.73 -13.73
N GLY A 102 -8.99 7.12 -13.46
CA GLY A 102 -9.21 5.71 -13.66
C GLY A 102 -8.77 4.85 -12.48
N VAL A 103 -8.59 3.56 -12.75
CA VAL A 103 -8.30 2.54 -11.73
C VAL A 103 -6.83 2.48 -11.35
N THR A 104 -6.56 1.87 -10.20
CA THR A 104 -5.22 1.47 -9.76
C THR A 104 -5.13 -0.05 -9.67
N ASN A 105 -3.91 -0.59 -9.70
CA ASN A 105 -3.63 -2.02 -9.58
C ASN A 105 -2.94 -2.29 -8.24
N ALA A 106 -3.49 -3.21 -7.45
CA ALA A 106 -2.90 -3.66 -6.20
C ALA A 106 -2.19 -5.01 -6.38
N TYR A 107 -0.90 -5.03 -6.08
CA TYR A 107 -0.06 -6.23 -6.08
C TYR A 107 0.27 -6.61 -4.65
N ASN A 108 0.03 -7.87 -4.30
CA ASN A 108 0.42 -8.40 -3.00
C ASN A 108 1.85 -8.96 -3.06
N TYR A 109 2.67 -8.63 -2.07
CA TYR A 109 3.96 -9.24 -1.85
C TYR A 109 4.25 -9.36 -0.36
N ARG A 110 4.16 -10.58 0.18
CA ARG A 110 4.36 -10.87 1.61
C ARG A 110 3.41 -10.06 2.50
N ASP A 111 3.95 -9.14 3.30
CA ASP A 111 3.29 -8.23 4.22
C ASP A 111 3.04 -6.84 3.62
N LEU A 112 3.20 -6.73 2.29
CA LEU A 112 3.08 -5.48 1.54
C LEU A 112 2.00 -5.59 0.47
N ILE A 113 1.26 -4.49 0.27
CA ILE A 113 0.47 -4.25 -0.93
C ILE A 113 1.00 -3.01 -1.62
N PHE A 114 1.38 -3.16 -2.88
CA PHE A 114 1.76 -2.07 -3.76
C PHE A 114 0.56 -1.65 -4.59
N GLU A 115 0.03 -0.45 -4.36
CA GLU A 115 -0.95 0.17 -5.23
C GLU A 115 -0.23 0.97 -6.31
N VAL A 116 -0.52 0.67 -7.58
CA VAL A 116 0.25 1.14 -8.73
C VAL A 116 -0.66 1.84 -9.71
N LEU A 117 -0.20 2.97 -10.23
CA LEU A 117 -0.84 3.69 -11.31
C LEU A 117 -0.55 2.99 -12.65
N PRO A 118 -1.55 2.37 -13.32
CA PRO A 118 -1.31 1.57 -14.51
C PRO A 118 -0.77 2.38 -15.70
N GLN A 119 -1.01 3.70 -15.71
CA GLN A 119 -0.66 4.58 -16.83
C GLN A 119 0.85 4.88 -16.90
N ASN A 120 1.57 4.77 -15.78
CA ASN A 120 2.97 5.17 -15.69
C ASN A 120 3.87 4.24 -14.84
N GLY A 121 3.28 3.27 -14.12
CA GLY A 121 3.99 2.26 -13.33
C GLY A 121 4.53 2.77 -11.98
N TYR A 122 4.22 4.00 -11.58
CA TYR A 122 4.59 4.53 -10.26
C TYR A 122 3.64 4.07 -9.17
N LEU A 123 4.15 4.04 -7.94
CA LEU A 123 3.35 3.77 -6.75
C LEU A 123 2.37 4.91 -6.47
N ALA A 124 1.11 4.57 -6.20
CA ALA A 124 0.12 5.44 -5.57
C ALA A 124 0.25 5.34 -4.03
N SER A 125 0.32 4.11 -3.53
CA SER A 125 0.51 3.86 -2.11
C SER A 125 1.25 2.54 -1.84
N VAL A 126 1.82 2.43 -0.64
CA VAL A 126 2.32 1.16 -0.09
C VAL A 126 1.60 0.89 1.21
N THR A 127 0.92 -0.25 1.29
CA THR A 127 0.31 -0.71 2.54
C THR A 127 1.21 -1.75 3.18
N ILE A 128 1.55 -1.57 4.45
CA ILE A 128 2.30 -2.51 5.28
C ILE A 128 1.36 -3.04 6.34
N TYR A 129 1.16 -4.35 6.41
CA TYR A 129 0.25 -4.96 7.37
C TYR A 129 0.88 -6.17 8.05
N SER A 130 0.55 -6.35 9.33
CA SER A 130 0.86 -7.59 10.04
C SER A 130 -0.35 -8.52 9.97
N LEU A 131 -0.12 -9.79 9.63
CA LEU A 131 -1.12 -10.82 9.87
C LEU A 131 -1.16 -11.10 11.37
N PRO A 132 -2.36 -11.29 11.97
CA PRO A 132 -2.44 -11.75 13.35
C PRO A 132 -1.65 -13.05 13.47
N GLU A 133 -0.82 -13.18 14.52
CA GLU A 133 -0.23 -14.48 14.84
C GLU A 133 -1.39 -15.48 14.95
N GLU A 134 -1.35 -16.56 14.14
CA GLU A 134 -2.29 -17.66 14.35
C GLU A 134 -2.18 -18.05 15.82
N ALA A 135 -3.29 -17.94 16.55
CA ALA A 135 -3.34 -18.37 17.94
C ALA A 135 -3.01 -19.86 17.93
N THR A 136 -1.75 -20.16 18.24
CA THR A 136 -1.25 -21.51 18.42
C THR A 136 -2.11 -22.11 19.52
N SER A 137 -3.06 -22.94 19.10
CA SER A 137 -3.96 -23.70 19.95
C SER A 137 -3.28 -24.98 20.40
#